data_AF-A0A497KD40-F1
#
_entry.id   AF-A0A497KD40-F1
#
_cell.length_a   1.000
_cell.length_b   1.000
_cell.length_c   1.000
_cell.angle_alpha   90.00
_cell.angle_beta   90.00
_cell.angle_gamma   90.00
#
_symmetry.space_group_name_H-M   'P 1'
#
loop_
_entity.id
_entity.type
_entity.pdbx_description
1 polymer ?
#
loop_
_entity_poly.entity_id
_entity_poly.type
_entity_poly.pdbx_seq_one_letter_code
_entity_poly.pdbx_strand_id
1 'polypeptide(L)'
;MFTIHWMMGVFTTALLIFAYFWWKQMKKTGDKYLKDLAKETGLAFKSGGLAFGNVYGTYNGYDVSISVTSDYNSDSGLLGFVLSDIFLESAIGVITGVENFTIVKLKHGKTVEPYAVDKRTFIDIHAIVYMPPVGGVEGLPSQSVQGLIRQMDRLVAIANKL
;
A
#
# COMPACT_ATOMS: atom_id res chain seq x y z
N MET A 1 43.83 10.13 19.03
CA MET A 1 42.53 9.43 19.24
C MET A 1 41.30 10.37 19.23
N PHE A 2 41.41 11.62 18.76
CA PHE A 2 40.28 12.59 18.69
C PHE A 2 39.75 12.84 17.26
N THR A 3 40.56 12.60 16.23
CA THR A 3 40.22 12.85 14.82
C THR A 3 39.18 11.87 14.24
N ILE A 4 39.20 10.62 14.71
CA ILE A 4 38.26 9.57 14.28
C ILE A 4 36.82 9.90 14.71
N HIS A 5 36.62 10.50 15.88
CA HIS A 5 35.29 10.92 16.37
C HIS A 5 34.67 12.03 15.52
N TRP A 6 35.47 13.01 15.06
CA TRP A 6 34.99 14.10 14.21
C TRP A 6 34.66 13.61 12.80
N MET A 7 35.49 12.73 12.20
CA MET A 7 35.20 12.12 10.91
C MET A 7 33.93 11.26 10.96
N MET A 8 33.72 10.47 12.01
CA MET A 8 32.49 9.70 12.21
C MET A 8 31.28 10.62 12.39
N GLY A 9 31.41 11.74 13.11
CA GLY A 9 30.35 12.73 13.27
C GLY A 9 29.92 13.38 11.95
N VAL A 10 30.88 13.79 11.13
CA VAL A 10 30.61 14.36 9.79
C VAL A 10 29.99 13.31 8.85
N PHE A 11 30.53 12.09 8.83
CA PHE A 11 29.97 11.01 8.00
C PHE A 11 28.54 10.65 8.41
N THR A 12 28.29 10.51 9.72
CA THR A 12 26.94 10.22 10.24
C THR A 12 25.97 11.34 9.88
N THR A 13 26.40 12.60 9.99
CA THR A 13 25.57 13.76 9.61
C THR A 13 25.26 13.76 8.12
N ALA A 14 26.25 13.49 7.27
CA ALA A 14 26.06 13.38 5.82
C ALA A 14 25.10 12.23 5.46
N LEU A 15 25.22 11.09 6.13
CA LEU A 15 24.34 9.93 5.94
C LEU A 15 22.90 10.24 6.38
N LEU A 16 22.71 10.93 7.51
CA LEU A 16 21.37 11.37 7.96
C LEU A 16 20.74 12.35 6.98
N ILE A 17 21.51 13.30 6.45
CA ILE A 17 21.04 14.24 5.42
C ILE A 17 20.64 13.47 4.16
N PHE A 18 21.48 12.54 3.70
CA PHE A 18 21.17 11.70 2.54
C PHE A 18 19.90 10.89 2.76
N ALA A 19 19.78 10.21 3.91
CA ALA A 19 18.60 9.43 4.29
C ALA A 19 17.34 10.30 4.33
N TYR A 20 17.44 11.54 4.83
CA TYR A 20 16.33 12.49 4.84
C TYR A 20 15.89 12.88 3.42
N PHE A 21 16.82 13.20 2.52
CA PHE A 21 16.50 13.52 1.13
C PHE A 21 15.93 12.33 0.37
N TRP A 22 16.50 11.14 0.59
CA TRP A 22 16.01 9.89 0.04
C TRP A 22 14.56 9.63 0.48
N TRP A 23 14.28 9.68 1.79
CA TRP A 23 12.93 9.54 2.34
C TRP A 23 11.95 10.58 1.79
N LYS A 24 12.37 11.85 1.70
CA LYS A 24 11.54 12.93 1.16
C LYS A 24 11.20 12.70 -0.32
N GLN A 25 12.13 12.16 -1.10
CA GLN A 25 11.90 11.83 -2.50
C GLN A 25 10.93 10.66 -2.66
N MET A 26 11.13 9.56 -1.92
CA MET A 26 10.20 8.41 -1.91
C MET A 26 8.77 8.86 -1.58
N LYS A 27 8.62 9.64 -0.49
CA LYS A 27 7.31 10.17 -0.08
C LYS A 27 6.67 11.04 -1.16
N LYS A 28 7.44 11.92 -1.82
CA LYS A 28 6.92 12.79 -2.88
C LYS A 28 6.42 11.98 -4.08
N THR A 29 7.11 10.89 -4.44
CA THR A 29 6.70 9.98 -5.51
C THR A 29 5.41 9.26 -5.16
N GLY A 30 5.31 8.69 -3.95
CA GLY A 30 4.10 7.99 -3.50
C GLY A 30 2.88 8.89 -3.33
N ASP A 31 3.06 10.05 -2.70
CA ASP A 31 1.97 11.04 -2.58
C ASP A 31 1.52 11.54 -3.95
N LYS A 32 2.43 11.68 -4.92
CA LYS A 32 2.07 12.03 -6.29
C LYS A 32 1.23 10.92 -6.94
N TYR A 33 1.66 9.67 -6.85
CA TYR A 33 0.92 8.53 -7.38
C TYR A 33 -0.51 8.47 -6.82
N LEU A 34 -0.65 8.62 -5.49
CA LEU A 34 -1.95 8.58 -4.81
C LEU A 34 -2.82 9.81 -5.13
N LYS A 35 -2.22 10.98 -5.32
CA LYS A 35 -2.94 12.18 -5.79
C LYS A 35 -3.42 12.04 -7.22
N ASP A 36 -2.60 11.50 -8.11
CA ASP A 36 -2.97 11.25 -9.50
C ASP A 36 -4.11 10.23 -9.55
N LEU A 37 -4.03 9.16 -8.75
CA LEU A 37 -5.13 8.20 -8.56
C LEU A 37 -6.41 8.85 -8.06
N ALA A 38 -6.34 9.67 -7.02
CA ALA A 38 -7.48 10.39 -6.47
C ALA A 38 -8.12 11.31 -7.53
N LYS A 39 -7.28 12.02 -8.31
CA LYS A 39 -7.73 12.91 -9.37
C LYS A 39 -8.43 12.18 -10.52
N GLU A 40 -7.92 11.03 -10.95
CA GLU A 40 -8.51 10.25 -12.04
C GLU A 40 -9.79 9.51 -11.62
N THR A 41 -9.90 9.12 -10.34
CA THR A 41 -11.05 8.38 -9.81
C THR A 41 -12.13 9.27 -9.17
N GLY A 42 -11.86 10.56 -8.98
CA GLY A 42 -12.73 11.48 -8.25
C GLY A 42 -12.73 11.25 -6.72
N LEU A 43 -11.80 10.44 -6.20
CA LEU A 43 -11.65 10.16 -4.78
C LEU A 43 -10.93 11.29 -4.04
N ALA A 44 -11.08 11.34 -2.71
CA ALA A 44 -10.40 12.30 -1.86
C ALA A 44 -9.02 11.78 -1.44
N PHE A 45 -7.99 12.62 -1.56
CA PHE A 45 -6.65 12.35 -1.03
C PHE A 45 -6.46 13.07 0.32
N LYS A 46 -6.03 12.33 1.34
CA LYS A 46 -5.63 12.88 2.65
C LYS A 46 -4.17 12.58 2.92
N SER A 47 -3.40 13.63 3.20
CA SER A 47 -1.98 13.53 3.53
C SER A 47 -1.76 12.77 4.84
N GLY A 48 -0.80 11.85 4.86
CA GLY A 48 -0.41 11.04 6.02
C GLY A 48 0.64 11.69 6.93
N GLY A 49 1.01 12.95 6.69
CA GLY A 49 1.98 13.66 7.52
C GLY A 49 3.40 13.11 7.34
N LEU A 50 3.83 12.16 8.17
CA LEU A 50 5.11 11.45 8.01
C LEU A 50 4.95 10.13 7.24
N ALA A 51 3.74 9.56 7.22
CA ALA A 51 3.41 8.40 6.40
C ALA A 51 2.96 8.82 5.00
N PHE A 52 2.80 7.84 4.11
CA PHE A 52 2.09 8.03 2.85
C PHE A 52 0.65 8.50 3.08
N GLY A 53 0.11 9.27 2.15
CA GLY A 53 -1.31 9.62 2.18
C GLY A 53 -2.24 8.43 1.96
N ASN A 54 -3.54 8.67 2.17
CA ASN A 54 -4.60 7.71 1.92
C ASN A 54 -5.59 8.30 0.91
N VAL A 55 -6.13 7.46 0.04
CA VAL A 55 -7.19 7.82 -0.90
C VAL A 55 -8.48 7.15 -0.44
N TYR A 56 -9.57 7.90 -0.33
CA TYR A 56 -10.86 7.34 0.08
C TYR A 56 -12.02 8.05 -0.59
N GLY A 57 -13.17 7.39 -0.62
CA GLY A 57 -14.41 7.97 -1.12
C GLY A 57 -15.29 6.91 -1.76
N THR A 58 -16.32 7.36 -2.48
CA THR A 58 -17.24 6.49 -3.18
C THR A 58 -16.78 6.32 -4.62
N TYR A 59 -16.52 5.08 -5.04
CA TYR A 59 -16.15 4.72 -6.40
C TYR A 59 -17.21 3.77 -6.97
N ASN A 60 -17.89 4.16 -8.05
CA ASN A 60 -18.96 3.37 -8.69
C ASN A 60 -20.01 2.82 -7.70
N GLY A 61 -20.40 3.64 -6.70
CA GLY A 61 -21.41 3.28 -5.69
C GLY A 61 -20.90 2.51 -4.47
N TYR A 62 -19.60 2.20 -4.41
CA TYR A 62 -18.99 1.48 -3.29
C TYR A 62 -17.99 2.35 -2.54
N ASP A 63 -17.93 2.20 -1.22
CA ASP A 63 -16.91 2.87 -0.40
C ASP A 63 -15.57 2.20 -0.59
N VAL A 64 -14.62 2.94 -1.17
CA VAL A 64 -13.25 2.51 -1.42
C VAL A 64 -12.28 3.27 -0.52
N SER A 65 -11.33 2.54 0.05
CA SER A 65 -10.18 3.11 0.75
C SER A 65 -8.89 2.45 0.26
N ILE A 66 -7.92 3.27 -0.10
CA ILE A 66 -6.60 2.87 -0.58
C ILE A 66 -5.57 3.47 0.36
N SER A 67 -4.79 2.61 0.99
CA SER A 67 -3.78 3.00 1.97
C SER A 67 -2.50 2.21 1.77
N VAL A 68 -1.36 2.86 1.99
CA VAL A 68 -0.08 2.19 2.12
C VAL A 68 0.15 1.97 3.61
N THR A 69 0.18 0.72 4.05
CA THR A 69 0.42 0.36 5.46
C THR A 69 1.65 -0.52 5.57
N SER A 70 2.36 -0.39 6.70
CA SER A 70 3.39 -1.32 7.13
C SER A 70 2.86 -2.36 8.12
N ASP A 71 1.65 -2.13 8.64
CA ASP A 71 1.09 -2.87 9.76
C ASP A 71 -0.34 -3.24 9.39
N TYR A 72 -0.59 -4.50 9.11
CA TYR A 72 -1.93 -5.05 9.02
C TYR A 72 -2.04 -6.15 10.06
N ASN A 73 -2.60 -5.78 11.22
CA ASN A 73 -2.86 -6.72 12.29
C ASN A 73 -4.03 -7.63 11.87
N SER A 74 -3.68 -8.81 11.32
CA SER A 74 -4.63 -9.81 10.83
C SER A 74 -5.14 -10.67 12.00
N ASP A 75 -6.11 -10.16 12.75
CA ASP A 75 -6.83 -10.95 13.76
C ASP A 75 -7.77 -12.03 13.13
N SER A 76 -7.77 -12.19 11.80
CA SER A 76 -8.56 -13.20 11.07
C SER A 76 -7.66 -14.12 10.23
N GLY A 77 -7.56 -15.38 10.67
CA GLY A 77 -6.51 -16.35 10.26
C GLY A 77 -6.39 -16.71 8.77
N LEU A 78 -7.38 -16.43 7.92
CA LEU A 78 -7.27 -16.69 6.48
C LEU A 78 -6.46 -15.59 5.75
N LEU A 79 -6.69 -14.33 6.12
CA LEU A 79 -5.97 -13.19 5.55
C LEU A 79 -4.53 -13.17 6.04
N GLY A 80 -4.28 -13.51 7.31
CA GLY A 80 -2.93 -13.65 7.86
C GLY A 80 -2.09 -14.72 7.15
N PHE A 81 -2.70 -15.87 6.81
CA PHE A 81 -2.01 -16.94 6.09
C PHE A 81 -1.67 -16.54 4.64
N VAL A 82 -2.60 -15.95 3.90
CA VAL A 82 -2.31 -15.57 2.50
C VAL A 82 -1.41 -14.34 2.43
N LEU A 83 -1.52 -13.42 3.39
CA LEU A 83 -0.54 -12.35 3.56
C LEU A 83 0.87 -12.93 3.68
N SER A 84 1.07 -13.95 4.51
CA SER A 84 2.38 -14.59 4.67
C SER A 84 2.95 -15.17 3.36
N ASP A 85 2.11 -15.72 2.49
CA ASP A 85 2.50 -16.25 1.17
C ASP A 85 2.83 -15.14 0.15
N ILE A 86 2.03 -14.07 0.12
CA ILE A 86 2.31 -12.87 -0.69
C ILE A 86 3.60 -12.19 -0.21
N PHE A 87 3.83 -12.14 1.11
CA PHE A 87 5.06 -11.62 1.70
C PHE A 87 6.27 -12.47 1.29
N LEU A 88 6.13 -13.80 1.23
CA LEU A 88 7.18 -14.72 0.79
C LEU A 88 7.53 -14.55 -0.71
N GLU A 89 6.54 -14.40 -1.58
CA GLU A 89 6.77 -14.13 -3.02
C GLU A 89 7.35 -12.71 -3.25
N SER A 90 6.98 -11.74 -2.40
CA SER A 90 7.55 -10.38 -2.43
C SER A 90 8.91 -10.30 -1.72
N ALA A 91 9.41 -11.41 -1.15
CA ALA A 91 10.59 -11.47 -0.29
C ALA A 91 11.93 -11.25 -0.99
N ILE A 92 11.96 -11.04 -2.31
CA ILE A 92 13.13 -10.47 -2.98
C ILE A 92 13.40 -9.04 -2.46
N GLY A 93 12.40 -8.36 -1.87
CA GLY A 93 12.55 -7.09 -1.13
C GLY A 93 12.73 -7.22 0.40
N VAL A 94 12.73 -8.43 0.97
CA VAL A 94 12.80 -8.67 2.44
C VAL A 94 14.23 -8.57 2.99
N ILE A 95 15.25 -8.48 2.13
CA ILE A 95 16.66 -8.29 2.56
C ILE A 95 16.86 -6.95 3.32
N THR A 96 15.87 -6.04 3.30
CA THR A 96 15.93 -4.74 4.00
C THR A 96 14.85 -4.48 5.06
N GLY A 97 13.99 -5.46 5.41
CA GLY A 97 13.03 -5.30 6.52
C GLY A 97 11.96 -4.22 6.31
N VAL A 98 11.53 -3.99 5.07
CA VAL A 98 10.52 -2.96 4.75
C VAL A 98 9.20 -3.63 4.35
N GLU A 99 8.24 -3.64 5.27
CA GLU A 99 6.92 -4.28 5.16
C GLU A 99 5.84 -3.34 4.60
N ASN A 100 6.18 -2.35 3.77
CA ASN A 100 5.16 -1.44 3.23
C ASN A 100 4.38 -2.12 2.09
N PHE A 101 3.05 -2.10 2.14
CA PHE A 101 2.19 -2.56 1.05
C PHE A 101 0.95 -1.70 0.88
N THR A 102 0.48 -1.60 -0.36
CA THR A 102 -0.76 -0.91 -0.69
C THR A 102 -1.92 -1.89 -0.53
N ILE A 103 -2.97 -1.46 0.15
CA ILE A 103 -4.23 -2.17 0.27
C ILE A 103 -5.31 -1.35 -0.41
N VAL A 104 -6.06 -1.97 -1.31
CA VAL A 104 -7.31 -1.43 -1.86
C VAL A 104 -8.46 -2.18 -1.20
N LYS A 105 -9.27 -1.48 -0.41
CA LYS A 105 -10.45 -2.05 0.26
C LYS A 105 -11.70 -1.44 -0.33
N LEU A 106 -12.62 -2.28 -0.79
CA LEU A 106 -13.93 -1.90 -1.33
C LEU A 106 -15.01 -2.55 -0.46
N LYS A 107 -15.84 -1.75 0.23
CA LYS A 107 -16.93 -2.29 1.05
C LYS A 107 -18.12 -2.64 0.17
N HIS A 108 -18.55 -3.91 0.16
CA HIS A 108 -19.65 -4.38 -0.70
C HIS A 108 -21.00 -4.47 0.04
N GLY A 109 -21.05 -4.16 1.34
CA GLY A 109 -22.31 -3.97 2.09
C GLY A 109 -23.16 -5.23 2.32
N LYS A 110 -22.66 -6.41 1.94
CA LYS A 110 -23.29 -7.71 2.16
C LYS A 110 -22.53 -8.49 3.23
N THR A 111 -23.14 -9.52 3.80
CA THR A 111 -22.47 -10.49 4.68
C THR A 111 -22.22 -11.75 3.87
N VAL A 112 -20.95 -12.04 3.59
CA VAL A 112 -20.53 -13.21 2.81
C VAL A 112 -19.48 -14.00 3.59
N GLU A 113 -19.41 -15.31 3.37
CA GLU A 113 -18.32 -16.10 3.94
C GLU A 113 -16.98 -15.65 3.34
N PRO A 114 -15.90 -15.52 4.13
CA PRO A 114 -14.61 -15.09 3.59
C PRO A 114 -13.99 -16.13 2.65
N TYR A 115 -13.55 -15.70 1.48
CA TYR A 115 -12.80 -16.56 0.55
C TYR A 115 -11.83 -15.76 -0.32
N ALA A 116 -10.79 -16.45 -0.82
CA ALA A 116 -9.86 -15.90 -1.80
C ALA A 116 -10.45 -16.05 -3.21
N VAL A 117 -10.55 -14.94 -3.95
CA VAL A 117 -10.92 -14.95 -5.37
C VAL A 117 -9.71 -15.31 -6.23
N ASP A 118 -8.56 -14.74 -5.89
CA ASP A 118 -7.26 -15.07 -6.47
C ASP A 118 -6.15 -14.82 -5.45
N LYS A 119 -4.88 -14.99 -5.86
CA LYS A 119 -3.71 -14.83 -4.98
C LYS A 119 -3.60 -13.46 -4.29
N ARG A 120 -4.25 -12.42 -4.82
CA ARG A 120 -4.10 -11.03 -4.34
C ARG A 120 -5.43 -10.34 -4.05
N THR A 121 -6.55 -11.04 -4.24
CA THR A 121 -7.91 -10.51 -4.08
C THR A 121 -8.68 -11.42 -3.13
N PHE A 122 -9.16 -10.82 -2.05
CA PHE A 122 -9.86 -11.50 -0.97
C PHE A 122 -11.21 -10.88 -0.77
N ILE A 123 -12.18 -11.72 -0.45
CA ILE A 123 -13.50 -11.27 -0.01
C ILE A 123 -13.54 -11.57 1.47
N ASP A 124 -13.55 -10.50 2.26
CA ASP A 124 -13.83 -10.50 3.68
C ASP A 124 -15.34 -10.31 3.91
N ILE A 125 -15.81 -10.47 5.14
CA ILE A 125 -17.24 -10.53 5.49
C ILE A 125 -18.05 -9.37 4.89
N HIS A 126 -17.46 -8.17 4.85
CA HIS A 126 -18.11 -6.93 4.38
C HIS A 126 -17.31 -6.15 3.33
N ALA A 127 -16.15 -6.66 2.91
CA ALA A 127 -15.27 -5.92 2.02
C ALA A 127 -14.46 -6.83 1.10
N ILE A 128 -14.22 -6.35 -0.11
CA ILE A 128 -13.24 -6.93 -1.02
C ILE A 128 -11.91 -6.21 -0.77
N VAL A 129 -10.86 -6.98 -0.55
CA VAL A 129 -9.50 -6.50 -0.28
C VAL A 129 -8.59 -6.95 -1.41
N TYR A 130 -7.94 -6.00 -2.08
CA TYR A 130 -6.96 -6.27 -3.12
C TYR A 130 -5.58 -5.72 -2.73
N MET A 131 -4.57 -6.56 -2.90
CA MET A 131 -3.18 -6.30 -2.55
C MET A 131 -2.33 -6.26 -3.83
N PRO A 132 -2.24 -5.09 -4.50
CA PRO A 132 -1.46 -4.95 -5.71
C PRO A 132 0.01 -5.36 -5.52
N PRO A 133 0.67 -5.90 -6.57
CA PRO A 133 2.11 -6.13 -6.53
C PRO A 133 2.85 -4.82 -6.30
N VAL A 134 3.78 -4.80 -5.35
CA VAL A 134 4.53 -3.60 -4.97
C VAL A 134 5.86 -3.50 -5.72
N GLY A 135 6.26 -2.28 -6.08
CA GLY A 135 7.54 -1.99 -6.71
C GLY A 135 8.52 -1.40 -5.71
N GLY A 136 9.55 -2.14 -5.34
CA GLY A 136 10.61 -1.67 -4.43
C GLY A 136 10.17 -1.52 -2.97
N VAL A 137 10.98 -0.81 -2.18
CA VAL A 137 10.82 -0.69 -0.71
C VAL A 137 9.77 0.33 -0.27
N GLU A 138 9.14 1.05 -1.21
CA GLU A 138 8.17 2.10 -0.90
C GLU A 138 6.76 1.56 -0.59
N GLY A 139 6.49 0.29 -0.93
CA GLY A 139 5.16 -0.33 -0.76
C GLY A 139 4.07 0.21 -1.69
N LEU A 140 4.46 1.02 -2.67
CA LEU A 140 3.59 1.52 -3.72
C LEU A 140 3.31 0.44 -4.76
N PRO A 141 2.15 0.48 -5.44
CA PRO A 141 1.85 -0.44 -6.52
C PRO A 141 2.89 -0.30 -7.64
N SER A 142 3.43 -1.43 -8.10
CA SER A 142 4.30 -1.50 -9.29
C SER A 142 3.56 -1.14 -10.59
N GLN A 143 2.23 -1.23 -10.58
CA GLN A 143 1.37 -0.88 -11.69
C GLN A 143 1.17 0.63 -11.79
N SER A 144 0.88 1.11 -13.00
CA SER A 144 0.47 2.51 -13.19
C SER A 144 -0.89 2.79 -12.56
N VAL A 145 -1.20 4.07 -12.36
CA VAL A 145 -2.52 4.54 -11.86
C VAL A 145 -3.66 3.89 -12.67
N GLN A 146 -3.58 3.93 -14.00
CA GLN A 146 -4.53 3.30 -14.92
C GLN A 146 -4.59 1.76 -14.79
N GLY A 147 -3.49 1.11 -14.41
CA GLY A 147 -3.48 -0.31 -14.08
C GLY A 147 -4.30 -0.59 -12.81
N LEU A 148 -4.11 0.24 -11.78
CA LEU A 148 -4.82 0.11 -10.52
C LEU A 148 -6.33 0.41 -10.68
N ILE A 149 -6.70 1.42 -11.46
CA ILE A 149 -8.09 1.74 -11.78
C ILE A 149 -8.78 0.55 -12.45
N ARG A 150 -8.14 -0.09 -13.43
CA ARG A 150 -8.69 -1.31 -14.07
C ARG A 150 -8.90 -2.45 -13.08
N GLN A 151 -8.04 -2.58 -12.06
CA GLN A 151 -8.27 -3.54 -11.00
C GLN A 151 -9.45 -3.12 -10.11
N MET A 152 -9.59 -1.83 -9.77
CA MET A 152 -10.76 -1.34 -9.04
C MET A 152 -12.07 -1.62 -9.79
N ASP A 153 -12.11 -1.44 -11.10
CA ASP A 153 -13.26 -1.81 -11.95
C ASP A 153 -13.57 -3.31 -11.85
N ARG A 154 -12.53 -4.16 -11.83
CA ARG A 154 -12.68 -5.60 -11.61
C ARG A 154 -13.27 -5.91 -10.22
N LEU A 155 -12.85 -5.19 -9.17
CA LEU A 155 -13.42 -5.36 -7.82
C LEU A 155 -14.91 -4.96 -7.78
N VAL A 156 -15.28 -3.87 -8.45
CA VAL A 156 -16.69 -3.45 -8.58
C VAL A 156 -17.51 -4.53 -9.31
N ALA A 157 -16.96 -5.11 -10.39
CA ALA A 157 -17.62 -6.19 -11.11
C ALA A 157 -17.80 -7.46 -10.27
N ILE A 158 -16.86 -7.75 -9.35
CA ILE A 158 -17.00 -8.83 -8.37
C ILE A 158 -18.09 -8.48 -7.35
N ALA A 159 -18.06 -7.26 -6.79
CA ALA A 159 -19.04 -6.80 -5.81
C ALA A 159 -20.49 -6.85 -6.34
N ASN A 160 -20.70 -6.54 -7.63
CA ASN A 160 -22.00 -6.62 -8.28
C ASN A 160 -22.52 -8.06 -8.48
N LYS A 161 -21.64 -9.08 -8.34
CA LYS A 161 -21.99 -10.51 -8.47
C LYS A 161 -22.16 -11.21 -7.13
N LEU A 162 -21.67 -10.62 -6.04
CA LEU A 162 -22.06 -10.95 -4.67
C LEU A 162 -23.52 -10.56 -4.46
#